data_AF-A0A3A4KI10-F1
#
_entry.id   AF-A0A3A4KI10-F1
#
_cell.length_a   1.000
_cell.length_b   1.000
_cell.length_c   1.000
_cell.angle_alpha   90.00
_cell.angle_beta   90.00
_cell.angle_gamma   90.00
#
_symmetry.space_group_name_H-M   'P 1'
#
loop_
_entity.id
_entity.type
_entity.pdbx_description
1 polymer ?
#
loop_
_entity_poly.entity_id
_entity_poly.type
_entity_poly.pdbx_seq_one_letter_code
_entity_poly.pdbx_strand_id
1 'polypeptide(L)'
;MNIAQNADAAGLPRLLESPGHGLFLKYDIQNVADDHAVNAIALRAIFDFAADFCRPLLIGVSTAYWEDDFDWPMSKPIPHAPYQTLYSTETPESVRLQAIWDGEEFSPAAELTYETATRFMCDAVASDPSGVRMNWHYLWVRASMARLPADSTINPDGTISVLDRIWTLEHPVEFRDGAHWVGGPLRNTVAAPIAFQLGRQFFELSLNISVHWSIWTPGGAGHDRVREGIAALLAAGWTMPSPD
;
A
#
# COMPACT_ATOMS: atom_id res chain seq x y z
N MET A 1 11.42 -17.64 -32.67
CA MET A 1 10.00 -17.60 -32.29
C MET A 1 9.92 -16.80 -31.00
N ASN A 2 9.22 -15.66 -30.99
CA ASN A 2 9.33 -14.64 -29.94
C ASN A 2 8.41 -15.00 -28.77
N ILE A 3 8.97 -15.35 -27.60
CA ILE A 3 8.22 -15.83 -26.43
C ILE A 3 7.19 -14.80 -25.95
N ALA A 4 7.49 -13.50 -26.10
CA ALA A 4 6.56 -12.42 -25.76
C ALA A 4 5.27 -12.41 -26.60
N GLN A 5 5.28 -12.91 -27.84
CA GLN A 5 4.07 -12.95 -28.68
C GLN A 5 3.11 -14.10 -28.31
N ASN A 6 3.61 -15.17 -27.66
CA ASN A 6 2.76 -16.30 -27.24
C ASN A 6 2.05 -16.05 -25.91
N ALA A 7 2.61 -15.23 -25.01
CA ALA A 7 2.00 -14.93 -23.73
C ALA A 7 0.73 -14.06 -23.87
N ASP A 8 0.72 -13.14 -24.83
CA ASP A 8 -0.44 -12.32 -25.17
C ASP A 8 -1.60 -13.18 -25.70
N ALA A 9 -1.28 -14.24 -26.46
CA ALA A 9 -2.25 -15.20 -26.96
C ALA A 9 -2.81 -16.13 -25.86
N ALA A 10 -2.05 -16.34 -24.78
CA ALA A 10 -2.45 -17.17 -23.65
C ALA A 10 -3.28 -16.42 -22.58
N GLY A 11 -3.40 -15.09 -22.69
CA GLY A 11 -4.20 -14.28 -21.76
C GLY A 11 -3.65 -14.24 -20.33
N LEU A 12 -2.35 -14.48 -20.14
CA LEU A 12 -1.74 -14.49 -18.81
C LEU A 12 -1.72 -13.08 -18.19
N PRO A 13 -1.94 -12.96 -16.86
CA PRO A 13 -1.61 -11.77 -16.10
C PRO A 13 -0.16 -11.30 -16.36
N ARG A 14 0.08 -10.00 -16.35
CA ARG A 14 1.43 -9.41 -16.49
C ARG A 14 1.83 -8.62 -15.26
N LEU A 15 3.08 -8.75 -14.85
CA LEU A 15 3.73 -7.78 -13.99
C LEU A 15 4.06 -6.53 -14.81
N LEU A 16 3.73 -5.38 -14.26
CA LEU A 16 4.00 -4.09 -14.86
C LEU A 16 5.24 -3.49 -14.20
N GLU A 17 6.16 -2.98 -15.02
CA GLU A 17 7.35 -2.31 -14.53
C GLU A 17 6.97 -1.10 -13.67
N SER A 18 7.67 -0.91 -12.56
CA SER A 18 7.42 0.21 -11.63
C SER A 18 7.37 1.55 -12.37
N PRO A 19 6.34 2.38 -12.11
CA PRO A 19 5.34 2.25 -11.04
C PRO A 19 4.12 1.37 -11.37
N GLY A 20 4.10 0.71 -12.52
CA GLY A 20 2.94 0.00 -13.04
C GLY A 20 1.85 0.98 -13.48
N HIS A 21 0.61 0.75 -13.05
CA HIS A 21 -0.45 1.73 -13.15
C HIS A 21 -0.55 2.52 -11.84
N GLY A 22 -0.11 3.79 -11.88
CA GLY A 22 -0.13 4.70 -10.74
C GLY A 22 -1.41 5.53 -10.69
N LEU A 23 -1.98 5.64 -9.49
CA LEU A 23 -3.09 6.54 -9.17
C LEU A 23 -2.59 7.56 -8.15
N PHE A 24 -2.88 8.84 -8.38
CA PHE A 24 -2.44 9.90 -7.48
C PHE A 24 -3.65 10.72 -7.05
N LEU A 25 -3.85 10.84 -5.74
CA LEU A 25 -4.95 11.59 -5.14
C LEU A 25 -4.41 12.57 -4.09
N LYS A 26 -5.15 13.65 -3.89
CA LYS A 26 -4.84 14.70 -2.92
C LYS A 26 -6.04 14.95 -2.00
N TYR A 27 -5.77 15.35 -0.77
CA TYR A 27 -6.77 15.75 0.21
C TYR A 27 -6.29 17.00 0.96
N ASP A 28 -7.10 18.05 0.95
CA ASP A 28 -6.84 19.29 1.71
C ASP A 28 -7.18 19.08 3.18
N ILE A 29 -6.21 19.25 4.06
CA ILE A 29 -6.35 19.12 5.51
C ILE A 29 -6.29 20.46 6.26
N GLN A 30 -6.30 21.61 5.56
CA GLN A 30 -6.16 22.94 6.17
C GLN A 30 -7.22 23.22 7.26
N ASN A 31 -8.43 22.67 7.11
CA ASN A 31 -9.55 22.88 8.04
C ASN A 31 -9.84 21.64 8.91
N VAL A 32 -8.95 20.65 8.95
CA VAL A 32 -9.11 19.46 9.79
C VAL A 32 -8.76 19.81 11.23
N ALA A 33 -9.59 19.35 12.17
CA ALA A 33 -9.58 19.84 13.55
C ALA A 33 -8.27 19.57 14.31
N ASP A 34 -7.69 18.38 14.12
CA ASP A 34 -6.48 17.94 14.81
C ASP A 34 -5.77 16.80 14.04
N ASP A 35 -4.60 16.43 14.53
CA ASP A 35 -3.78 15.37 13.94
C ASP A 35 -4.40 13.98 14.02
N HIS A 36 -5.24 13.71 15.01
CA HIS A 36 -5.94 12.44 15.09
C HIS A 36 -6.96 12.30 13.95
N ALA A 37 -7.66 13.39 13.61
CA ALA A 37 -8.54 13.43 12.44
C ALA A 37 -7.75 13.30 11.12
N VAL A 38 -6.59 13.93 10.99
CA VAL A 38 -5.69 13.76 9.82
C VAL A 38 -5.27 12.29 9.68
N ASN A 39 -4.85 11.66 10.79
CA ASN A 39 -4.48 10.23 10.83
C ASN A 39 -5.65 9.34 10.40
N ALA A 40 -6.85 9.64 10.88
CA ALA A 40 -8.05 8.91 10.51
C ALA A 40 -8.35 9.01 9.02
N ILE A 41 -8.23 10.20 8.40
CA ILE A 41 -8.40 10.41 6.95
C ILE A 41 -7.38 9.59 6.16
N ALA A 42 -6.10 9.66 6.54
CA ALA A 42 -5.02 8.95 5.87
C ALA A 42 -5.20 7.42 5.90
N LEU A 43 -5.48 6.86 7.08
CA LEU A 43 -5.69 5.41 7.22
C LEU A 43 -6.97 4.95 6.55
N ARG A 44 -8.07 5.70 6.67
CA ARG A 44 -9.33 5.38 5.96
C ARG A 44 -9.10 5.33 4.46
N ALA A 45 -8.30 6.22 3.91
CA ALA A 45 -8.01 6.18 2.48
C ALA A 45 -7.37 4.85 2.03
N ILE A 46 -6.49 4.25 2.84
CA ILE A 46 -5.94 2.93 2.53
C ILE A 46 -7.00 1.85 2.71
N PHE A 47 -7.63 1.80 3.88
CA PHE A 47 -8.49 0.67 4.25
C PHE A 47 -9.82 0.68 3.51
N ASP A 48 -10.40 1.84 3.25
CA ASP A 48 -11.64 1.98 2.47
C ASP A 48 -11.38 1.73 0.98
N PHE A 49 -10.21 2.13 0.45
CA PHE A 49 -9.80 1.74 -0.90
C PHE A 49 -9.56 0.23 -1.00
N ALA A 50 -8.83 -0.35 -0.05
CA ALA A 50 -8.37 -1.73 -0.11
C ALA A 50 -9.46 -2.75 0.23
N ALA A 51 -10.38 -2.38 1.13
CA ALA A 51 -11.54 -3.11 1.64
C ALA A 51 -11.54 -4.62 1.33
N ASP A 52 -12.27 -5.04 0.31
CA ASP A 52 -12.57 -6.45 0.05
C ASP A 52 -11.58 -7.15 -0.90
N PHE A 53 -10.56 -6.42 -1.39
CA PHE A 53 -9.70 -6.93 -2.45
C PHE A 53 -8.21 -6.72 -2.25
N CYS A 54 -7.80 -5.96 -1.26
CA CYS A 54 -6.40 -5.77 -0.91
C CYS A 54 -6.24 -5.80 0.61
N ARG A 55 -5.20 -6.49 1.09
CA ARG A 55 -4.89 -6.61 2.51
C ARG A 55 -3.45 -6.15 2.73
N PRO A 56 -3.23 -5.04 3.46
CA PRO A 56 -1.89 -4.66 3.90
C PRO A 56 -1.24 -5.78 4.73
N LEU A 57 0.02 -6.10 4.44
CA LEU A 57 0.83 -7.04 5.23
C LEU A 57 1.96 -6.33 5.97
N LEU A 58 2.34 -5.14 5.51
CA LEU A 58 3.40 -4.32 6.11
C LEU A 58 3.08 -2.84 5.92
N ILE A 59 3.01 -2.10 7.03
CA ILE A 59 2.80 -0.64 7.08
C ILE A 59 4.03 -0.02 7.74
N GLY A 60 4.83 0.72 6.97
CA GLY A 60 5.92 1.54 7.49
C GLY A 60 5.48 2.97 7.70
N VAL A 61 5.95 3.60 8.76
CA VAL A 61 5.70 5.01 9.09
C VAL A 61 7.04 5.69 9.33
N SER A 62 7.20 6.87 8.73
CA SER A 62 8.28 7.79 9.09
C SER A 62 7.72 8.95 9.90
N THR A 63 8.37 9.27 11.01
CA THR A 63 8.01 10.39 11.89
C THR A 63 9.06 11.49 11.85
N ALA A 64 8.62 12.71 12.12
CA ALA A 64 9.44 13.92 12.22
C ALA A 64 8.81 14.87 13.26
N TYR A 65 9.59 15.84 13.73
CA TYR A 65 9.00 17.00 14.41
C TYR A 65 8.45 17.98 13.37
N TRP A 66 7.46 18.77 13.74
CA TRP A 66 6.73 19.65 12.84
C TRP A 66 6.78 21.10 13.28
N GLU A 67 6.84 21.98 12.30
CA GLU A 67 6.59 23.41 12.45
C GLU A 67 5.10 23.69 12.22
N ASP A 68 4.44 24.27 13.22
CA ASP A 68 2.98 24.43 13.25
C ASP A 68 2.47 25.41 12.18
N ASP A 69 3.22 26.47 11.89
CA ASP A 69 2.78 27.56 11.01
C ASP A 69 2.63 27.14 9.54
N PHE A 70 3.39 26.12 9.10
CA PHE A 70 3.47 25.72 7.70
C PHE A 70 3.06 24.26 7.44
N ASP A 71 2.71 23.51 8.49
CA ASP A 71 2.53 22.06 8.43
C ASP A 71 3.72 21.41 7.69
N TRP A 72 4.91 21.63 8.24
CA TRP A 72 6.17 21.26 7.60
C TRP A 72 7.02 20.34 8.49
N PRO A 73 7.52 19.20 7.98
CA PRO A 73 8.42 18.34 8.72
C PRO A 73 9.81 18.97 8.85
N MET A 74 10.30 19.07 10.08
CA MET A 74 11.63 19.57 10.39
C MET A 74 12.69 18.49 10.10
N SER A 75 13.82 18.91 9.53
CA SER A 75 14.96 17.99 9.29
C SER A 75 15.80 17.74 10.54
N LYS A 76 15.70 18.63 11.55
CA LYS A 76 16.34 18.52 12.87
C LYS A 76 15.47 19.17 13.94
N PRO A 77 15.45 18.66 15.18
CA PRO A 77 16.10 17.42 15.61
C PRO A 77 15.50 16.18 14.92
N ILE A 78 16.20 15.04 14.99
CA ILE A 78 15.69 13.77 14.45
C ILE A 78 15.08 13.00 15.63
N PRO A 79 13.84 12.47 15.51
CA PRO A 79 13.26 11.62 16.55
C PRO A 79 14.14 10.40 16.86
N HIS A 80 14.01 9.84 18.07
CA HIS A 80 14.77 8.64 18.44
C HIS A 80 14.44 7.42 17.55
N ALA A 81 13.15 7.23 17.24
CA ALA A 81 12.65 6.15 16.38
C ALA A 81 11.91 6.76 15.16
N PRO A 82 12.65 7.34 14.19
CA PRO A 82 12.06 8.06 13.06
C PRO A 82 11.40 7.14 12.04
N TYR A 83 11.64 5.82 12.14
CA TYR A 83 11.15 4.79 11.23
C TYR A 83 10.63 3.60 12.04
N GLN A 84 9.33 3.34 11.92
CA GLN A 84 8.68 2.23 12.60
C GLN A 84 7.83 1.46 11.60
N THR A 85 7.72 0.15 11.78
CA THR A 85 6.95 -0.71 10.88
C THR A 85 6.07 -1.68 11.63
N LEU A 86 4.80 -1.70 11.26
CA LEU A 86 3.82 -2.69 11.68
C LEU A 86 3.72 -3.79 10.62
N TYR A 87 3.82 -5.06 11.03
CA TYR A 87 3.71 -6.19 10.11
C TYR A 87 2.76 -7.28 10.60
N SER A 88 2.13 -7.98 9.65
CA SER A 88 1.26 -9.11 9.94
C SER A 88 2.07 -10.36 10.27
N THR A 89 1.75 -11.06 11.37
CA THR A 89 2.31 -12.38 11.67
C THR A 89 1.64 -13.49 10.87
N GLU A 90 0.51 -13.20 10.22
CA GLU A 90 -0.19 -14.11 9.30
C GLU A 90 0.21 -13.89 7.83
N THR A 91 1.36 -13.27 7.60
CA THR A 91 1.94 -13.13 6.27
C THR A 91 2.29 -14.51 5.68
N PRO A 92 1.91 -14.81 4.42
CA PRO A 92 2.32 -16.05 3.76
C PRO A 92 3.84 -16.18 3.70
N GLU A 93 4.38 -17.39 3.91
CA GLU A 93 5.82 -17.65 3.99
C GLU A 93 6.61 -17.22 2.73
N SER A 94 5.93 -17.19 1.59
CA SER A 94 6.47 -16.79 0.30
C SER A 94 6.72 -15.27 0.21
N VAL A 95 5.95 -14.47 0.96
CA VAL A 95 6.04 -13.01 0.95
C VAL A 95 7.27 -12.56 1.72
N ARG A 96 8.00 -11.61 1.15
CA ARG A 96 9.19 -11.01 1.74
C ARG A 96 8.84 -9.67 2.38
N LEU A 97 8.96 -9.63 3.70
CA LEU A 97 8.89 -8.40 4.46
C LEU A 97 10.31 -7.83 4.56
N GLN A 98 10.55 -6.64 4.00
CA GLN A 98 11.88 -6.04 3.94
C GLN A 98 11.86 -4.62 4.53
N ALA A 99 12.85 -4.29 5.35
CA ALA A 99 13.10 -2.91 5.78
C ALA A 99 13.55 -2.04 4.61
N ILE A 100 13.15 -0.76 4.60
CA ILE A 100 13.67 0.22 3.62
C ILE A 100 14.47 1.34 4.28
N TRP A 101 14.26 1.56 5.57
CA TRP A 101 15.08 2.50 6.33
C TRP A 101 16.07 1.76 7.20
N ASP A 102 17.24 2.36 7.36
CA ASP A 102 18.20 1.89 8.34
C ASP A 102 17.65 2.17 9.75
N GLY A 103 17.79 1.19 10.65
CA GLY A 103 17.27 1.29 12.02
C GLY A 103 15.74 1.21 12.16
N GLU A 104 15.02 0.71 11.16
CA GLU A 104 13.56 0.52 11.21
C GLU A 104 13.15 -0.47 12.33
N GLU A 105 12.27 -0.03 13.23
CA GLU A 105 11.78 -0.86 14.35
C GLU A 105 10.52 -1.64 13.95
N PHE A 106 10.53 -2.97 14.12
CA PHE A 106 9.44 -3.84 13.68
C PHE A 106 8.52 -4.24 14.84
N SER A 107 7.24 -3.95 14.69
CA SER A 107 6.16 -4.31 15.61
C SER A 107 5.24 -5.35 14.96
N PRO A 108 5.05 -6.53 15.55
CA PRO A 108 4.14 -7.55 15.04
C PRO A 108 2.67 -7.25 15.41
N ALA A 109 1.75 -7.65 14.54
CA ALA A 109 0.33 -7.80 14.83
C ALA A 109 -0.23 -9.04 14.12
N ALA A 110 -1.29 -9.65 14.65
CA ALA A 110 -1.92 -10.81 14.02
C ALA A 110 -2.40 -10.49 12.59
N GLU A 111 -3.15 -9.39 12.46
CA GLU A 111 -3.61 -8.84 11.19
C GLU A 111 -3.43 -7.31 11.20
N LEU A 112 -3.26 -6.72 10.02
CA LEU A 112 -3.25 -5.27 9.84
C LEU A 112 -4.65 -4.79 9.49
N THR A 113 -5.41 -4.45 10.52
CA THR A 113 -6.72 -3.80 10.43
C THR A 113 -6.59 -2.29 10.61
N TYR A 114 -7.64 -1.54 10.26
CA TYR A 114 -7.75 -0.11 10.54
C TYR A 114 -7.44 0.20 12.01
N GLU A 115 -8.07 -0.52 12.94
CA GLU A 115 -7.88 -0.32 14.38
C GLU A 115 -6.42 -0.54 14.82
N THR A 116 -5.80 -1.64 14.38
CA THR A 116 -4.40 -1.93 14.72
C THR A 116 -3.43 -0.89 14.14
N ALA A 117 -3.69 -0.42 12.91
CA ALA A 117 -2.88 0.60 12.26
C ALA A 117 -3.05 1.98 12.92
N THR A 118 -4.28 2.32 13.33
CA THR A 118 -4.56 3.56 14.09
C THR A 118 -3.81 3.56 15.41
N ARG A 119 -3.91 2.48 16.20
CA ARG A 119 -3.17 2.38 17.46
C ARG A 119 -1.66 2.50 17.24
N PHE A 120 -1.13 1.74 16.29
CA PHE A 120 0.29 1.80 15.94
C PHE A 120 0.75 3.22 15.55
N MET A 121 -0.04 3.93 14.74
CA MET A 121 0.28 5.32 14.39
C MET A 121 0.23 6.26 15.58
N CYS A 122 -0.76 6.12 16.47
CA CYS A 122 -0.86 6.92 17.69
C CYS A 122 0.37 6.70 18.59
N ASP A 123 0.78 5.44 18.76
CA ASP A 123 1.97 5.09 19.55
C ASP A 123 3.24 5.68 18.92
N ALA A 124 3.36 5.60 17.59
CA ALA A 124 4.51 6.12 16.85
C ALA A 124 4.70 7.63 16.98
N VAL A 125 3.61 8.41 17.10
CA VAL A 125 3.67 9.88 17.25
C VAL A 125 3.67 10.35 18.72
N ALA A 126 3.36 9.47 19.68
CA ALA A 126 3.36 9.79 21.10
C ALA A 126 4.76 9.66 21.77
N SER A 127 5.73 9.06 21.08
CA SER A 127 6.94 8.51 21.69
C SER A 127 8.08 9.50 22.01
N ASP A 128 7.87 10.82 21.99
CA ASP A 128 8.97 11.77 22.18
C ASP A 128 8.64 12.96 23.11
N PRO A 129 9.42 13.16 24.20
CA PRO A 129 9.19 14.20 25.20
C PRO A 129 9.77 15.57 24.86
N SER A 130 10.22 15.82 23.62
CA SER A 130 10.94 17.06 23.24
C SER A 130 10.15 18.37 23.41
N GLY A 131 8.84 18.29 23.71
CA GLY A 131 7.95 19.45 23.82
C GLY A 131 7.63 20.10 22.47
N VAL A 132 8.19 19.56 21.38
CA VAL A 132 7.87 19.92 19.99
C VAL A 132 6.87 18.91 19.47
N ARG A 133 5.90 19.37 18.69
CA ARG A 133 4.90 18.51 18.05
C ARG A 133 5.59 17.49 17.15
N MET A 134 5.38 16.21 17.43
CA MET A 134 5.84 15.09 16.60
C MET A 134 4.67 14.54 15.81
N ASN A 135 4.90 14.19 14.55
CA ASN A 135 3.89 13.54 13.71
C ASN A 135 4.52 12.72 12.58
N TRP A 136 3.72 11.93 11.89
CA TRP A 136 4.15 11.18 10.71
C TRP A 136 4.29 12.09 9.49
N HIS A 137 5.33 11.83 8.70
CA HIS A 137 5.61 12.49 7.42
C HIS A 137 5.13 11.63 6.25
N TYR A 138 5.37 10.33 6.35
CA TYR A 138 4.98 9.40 5.31
C TYR A 138 4.51 8.08 5.92
N LEU A 139 3.60 7.44 5.19
CA LEU A 139 3.12 6.09 5.46
C LEU A 139 3.22 5.26 4.18
N TRP A 140 3.75 4.05 4.29
CA TRP A 140 3.92 3.15 3.16
C TRP A 140 3.34 1.78 3.44
N VAL A 141 2.53 1.27 2.52
CA VAL A 141 2.15 -0.14 2.46
C VAL A 141 2.99 -0.81 1.37
N ARG A 142 3.97 -1.61 1.79
CA ARG A 142 5.01 -2.14 0.88
C ARG A 142 4.89 -3.63 0.63
N ALA A 143 4.12 -4.33 1.46
CA ALA A 143 3.70 -5.69 1.24
C ALA A 143 2.18 -5.77 1.37
N SER A 144 1.54 -6.50 0.47
CA SER A 144 0.10 -6.70 0.47
C SER A 144 -0.28 -8.03 -0.15
N MET A 145 -1.48 -8.49 0.17
CA MET A 145 -2.17 -9.50 -0.62
C MET A 145 -3.27 -8.84 -1.43
N ALA A 146 -3.50 -9.30 -2.65
CA ALA A 146 -4.63 -8.89 -3.46
C ALA A 146 -5.49 -10.09 -3.85
N ARG A 147 -6.80 -9.91 -3.78
CA ARG A 147 -7.80 -10.92 -4.10
C ARG A 147 -7.89 -11.08 -5.61
N LEU A 148 -7.71 -12.32 -6.06
CA LEU A 148 -7.90 -12.68 -7.45
C LEU A 148 -9.38 -12.57 -7.86
N PRO A 149 -9.67 -12.22 -9.13
CA PRO A 149 -10.97 -12.47 -9.74
C PRO A 149 -11.37 -13.95 -9.61
N ALA A 150 -12.67 -14.23 -9.44
CA ALA A 150 -13.16 -15.58 -9.18
C ALA A 150 -12.92 -16.56 -10.37
N ASP A 151 -12.77 -16.01 -11.56
CA ASP A 151 -12.51 -16.69 -12.83
C ASP A 151 -11.01 -16.80 -13.16
N SER A 152 -10.12 -16.42 -12.23
CA SER A 152 -8.67 -16.57 -12.42
C SER A 152 -8.29 -18.04 -12.56
N THR A 153 -7.53 -18.38 -13.60
CA THR A 153 -6.99 -19.73 -13.80
C THR A 153 -5.86 -19.98 -12.81
N ILE A 154 -6.06 -20.95 -11.92
CA ILE A 154 -5.06 -21.41 -10.95
C ILE A 154 -4.49 -22.73 -11.43
N ASN A 155 -3.17 -22.84 -11.36
CA ASN A 155 -2.44 -24.04 -11.76
C ASN A 155 -2.71 -25.20 -10.78
N PRO A 156 -2.58 -26.46 -11.21
CA PRO A 156 -2.81 -27.62 -10.34
C PRO A 156 -1.93 -27.68 -9.08
N ASP A 157 -0.80 -26.98 -9.07
CA ASP A 157 0.12 -26.88 -7.94
C ASP A 157 -0.22 -25.73 -6.96
N GLY A 158 -1.35 -25.04 -7.16
CA GLY A 158 -1.80 -23.94 -6.29
C GLY A 158 -1.10 -22.61 -6.58
N THR A 159 -0.55 -22.43 -7.78
CA THR A 159 0.08 -21.18 -8.21
C THR A 159 -0.73 -20.46 -9.29
N ILE A 160 -0.40 -19.20 -9.56
CA ILE A 160 -0.83 -18.47 -10.75
C ILE A 160 0.41 -18.06 -11.56
N SER A 161 0.38 -18.35 -12.86
CA SER A 161 1.42 -17.94 -13.79
C SER A 161 1.25 -16.47 -14.18
N VAL A 162 2.32 -15.69 -14.02
CA VAL A 162 2.35 -14.26 -14.33
C VAL A 162 3.53 -13.98 -15.25
N LEU A 163 3.30 -13.22 -16.32
CA LEU A 163 4.35 -12.80 -17.22
C LEU A 163 5.12 -11.61 -16.63
N ASP A 164 6.43 -11.76 -16.50
CA ASP A 164 7.38 -10.69 -16.21
C ASP A 164 8.35 -10.53 -17.38
N ARG A 165 8.10 -9.54 -18.24
CA ARG A 165 8.85 -9.30 -19.49
C ARG A 165 8.87 -10.55 -20.40
N ILE A 166 9.93 -11.34 -20.34
CA ILE A 166 10.13 -12.57 -21.13
C ILE A 166 10.04 -13.85 -20.29
N TRP A 167 9.87 -13.71 -18.97
CA TRP A 167 9.80 -14.80 -18.01
C TRP A 167 8.36 -15.03 -17.59
N THR A 168 8.02 -16.29 -17.32
CA THR A 168 6.81 -16.63 -16.58
C THR A 168 7.22 -16.96 -15.16
N LEU A 169 6.63 -16.25 -14.19
CA LEU A 169 6.83 -16.45 -12.78
C LEU A 169 5.61 -17.14 -12.19
N GLU A 170 5.84 -18.09 -11.29
CA GLU A 170 4.77 -18.75 -10.54
C GLU A 170 4.61 -18.10 -9.18
N HIS A 171 3.42 -17.57 -8.92
CA HIS A 171 3.06 -16.95 -7.65
C HIS A 171 2.17 -17.88 -6.84
N PRO A 172 2.52 -18.21 -5.58
CA PRO A 172 1.65 -18.98 -4.71
C PRO A 172 0.30 -18.29 -4.52
N VAL A 173 -0.78 -19.08 -4.59
CA VAL A 173 -2.14 -18.64 -4.35
C VAL A 173 -2.60 -19.19 -3.01
N GLU A 174 -2.98 -18.29 -2.11
CA GLU A 174 -3.55 -18.64 -0.81
C GLU A 174 -5.08 -18.67 -0.90
N PHE A 175 -5.71 -19.72 -0.38
CA PHE A 175 -7.17 -19.76 -0.23
C PHE A 175 -7.55 -19.33 1.18
N ARG A 176 -8.22 -18.18 1.28
CA ARG A 176 -8.59 -17.56 2.55
C ARG A 176 -9.94 -16.88 2.46
N ASP A 177 -10.78 -17.09 3.47
CA ASP A 177 -12.11 -16.49 3.60
C ASP A 177 -12.98 -16.69 2.34
N GLY A 178 -12.90 -17.88 1.74
CA GLY A 178 -13.67 -18.24 0.55
C GLY A 178 -13.15 -17.63 -0.76
N ALA A 179 -11.94 -17.08 -0.79
CA ALA A 179 -11.35 -16.45 -1.96
C ALA A 179 -9.88 -16.81 -2.18
N HIS A 180 -9.42 -16.67 -3.41
CA HIS A 180 -8.03 -16.83 -3.79
C HIS A 180 -7.28 -15.49 -3.71
N TRP A 181 -6.10 -15.50 -3.13
CA TRP A 181 -5.27 -14.32 -2.88
C TRP A 181 -3.84 -14.56 -3.35
N VAL A 182 -3.20 -13.51 -3.86
CA VAL A 182 -1.75 -13.52 -4.14
C VAL A 182 -1.08 -12.48 -3.27
N GLY A 183 0.05 -12.85 -2.69
CA GLY A 183 0.88 -11.95 -1.87
C GLY A 183 2.10 -11.44 -2.62
N GLY A 184 2.62 -10.30 -2.19
CA GLY A 184 3.94 -9.83 -2.60
C GLY A 184 4.46 -8.71 -1.68
N PRO A 185 5.74 -8.34 -1.80
CA PRO A 185 6.70 -8.84 -2.78
C PRO A 185 7.18 -10.29 -2.52
N LEU A 186 7.68 -10.97 -3.54
CA LEU A 186 8.33 -12.29 -3.41
C LEU A 186 9.85 -12.15 -3.67
N ARG A 187 10.61 -13.24 -3.54
CA ARG A 187 12.06 -13.23 -3.83
C ARG A 187 12.39 -12.71 -5.24
N ASN A 188 11.55 -13.01 -6.22
CA ASN A 188 11.78 -12.68 -7.63
C ASN A 188 10.93 -11.48 -8.11
N THR A 189 10.14 -10.86 -7.22
CA THR A 189 9.28 -9.73 -7.56
C THR A 189 9.41 -8.66 -6.50
N VAL A 190 9.93 -7.49 -6.88
CA VAL A 190 10.32 -6.43 -5.94
C VAL A 190 9.11 -5.68 -5.38
N ALA A 191 7.95 -5.73 -6.06
CA ALA A 191 6.75 -5.00 -5.67
C ALA A 191 5.61 -5.93 -5.22
N ALA A 192 4.82 -5.44 -4.27
CA ALA A 192 3.54 -6.04 -3.94
C ALA A 192 2.54 -5.88 -5.10
N PRO A 193 1.45 -6.68 -5.17
CA PRO A 193 0.44 -6.51 -6.21
C PRO A 193 -0.15 -5.09 -6.25
N ILE A 194 -0.39 -4.52 -5.07
CA ILE A 194 -0.85 -3.15 -4.87
C ILE A 194 -0.07 -2.54 -3.71
N ALA A 195 0.57 -1.40 -3.94
CA ALA A 195 1.33 -0.66 -2.93
C ALA A 195 0.72 0.72 -2.71
N PHE A 196 0.93 1.26 -1.51
CA PHE A 196 0.42 2.58 -1.12
C PHE A 196 1.57 3.42 -0.57
N GLN A 197 1.58 4.69 -0.90
CA GLN A 197 2.42 5.70 -0.28
C GLN A 197 1.58 6.94 0.00
N LEU A 198 1.40 7.28 1.27
CA LEU A 198 0.88 8.57 1.69
C LEU A 198 2.00 9.47 2.16
N GLY A 199 1.95 10.73 1.77
CA GLY A 199 2.76 11.81 2.32
C GLY A 199 1.87 12.93 2.83
N ARG A 200 2.39 13.67 3.82
CA ARG A 200 1.78 14.89 4.35
C ARG A 200 2.73 16.06 4.13
N GLN A 201 2.24 17.15 3.56
CA GLN A 201 3.03 18.36 3.35
C GLN A 201 2.12 19.55 3.09
N PHE A 202 2.41 20.72 3.68
CA PHE A 202 1.71 21.98 3.39
C PHE A 202 0.17 21.90 3.51
N PHE A 203 -0.34 21.30 4.59
CA PHE A 203 -1.76 21.09 4.80
C PHE A 203 -2.44 20.23 3.70
N GLU A 204 -1.69 19.38 3.02
CA GLU A 204 -2.20 18.44 2.03
C GLU A 204 -1.72 17.01 2.33
N LEU A 205 -2.62 16.03 2.17
CA LEU A 205 -2.25 14.63 2.05
C LEU A 205 -2.15 14.25 0.57
N SER A 206 -1.05 13.62 0.19
CA SER A 206 -0.86 13.02 -1.13
C SER A 206 -0.87 11.51 -1.00
N LEU A 207 -1.75 10.83 -1.73
CA LEU A 207 -1.86 9.38 -1.80
C LEU A 207 -1.46 8.89 -3.19
N ASN A 208 -0.41 8.07 -3.25
CA ASN A 208 0.00 7.32 -4.43
C ASN A 208 -0.35 5.84 -4.24
N ILE A 209 -1.10 5.29 -5.18
CA ILE A 209 -1.44 3.86 -5.24
C ILE A 209 -0.80 3.28 -6.50
N SER A 210 0.09 2.32 -6.33
CA SER A 210 0.77 1.63 -7.43
C SER A 210 0.15 0.24 -7.63
N VAL A 211 -0.40 0.00 -8.81
CA VAL A 211 -0.95 -1.32 -9.20
C VAL A 211 0.04 -1.99 -10.15
N HIS A 212 0.66 -3.08 -9.69
CA HIS A 212 1.79 -3.72 -10.37
C HIS A 212 1.40 -4.91 -11.24
N TRP A 213 0.14 -5.32 -11.25
CA TRP A 213 -0.33 -6.48 -12.03
C TRP A 213 -1.48 -6.09 -12.94
N SER A 214 -1.43 -6.54 -14.19
CA SER A 214 -2.43 -6.20 -15.21
C SER A 214 -3.85 -6.64 -14.87
N ILE A 215 -4.01 -7.58 -13.92
CA ILE A 215 -5.32 -8.04 -13.44
C ILE A 215 -6.15 -6.86 -12.92
N TRP A 216 -5.53 -5.91 -12.21
CA TRP A 216 -6.24 -4.81 -11.55
C TRP A 216 -6.11 -3.46 -12.28
N THR A 217 -5.44 -3.42 -13.43
CA THR A 217 -5.31 -2.20 -14.26
C THR A 217 -6.45 -2.05 -15.26
N PRO A 218 -6.67 -0.87 -15.89
CA PRO A 218 -7.71 -0.68 -16.88
C PRO A 218 -7.78 -1.79 -17.93
N GLY A 219 -8.95 -2.42 -18.06
CA GLY A 219 -9.20 -3.57 -18.95
C GLY A 219 -8.95 -4.95 -18.32
N GLY A 220 -8.36 -5.03 -17.12
CA GLY A 220 -8.18 -6.26 -16.37
C GLY A 220 -9.43 -6.71 -15.61
N ALA A 221 -9.57 -8.02 -15.39
CA ALA A 221 -10.74 -8.62 -14.74
C ALA A 221 -10.97 -8.18 -13.27
N GLY A 222 -9.94 -7.67 -12.60
CA GLY A 222 -10.02 -7.12 -11.25
C GLY A 222 -10.17 -5.60 -11.19
N HIS A 223 -10.21 -4.91 -12.34
CA HIS A 223 -10.14 -3.45 -12.38
C HIS A 223 -11.33 -2.74 -11.74
N ASP A 224 -12.53 -3.32 -11.81
CA ASP A 224 -13.73 -2.71 -11.22
C ASP A 224 -13.58 -2.45 -9.72
N ARG A 225 -12.88 -3.32 -9.00
CA ARG A 225 -12.61 -3.13 -7.56
C ARG A 225 -11.71 -1.93 -7.29
N VAL A 226 -10.69 -1.71 -8.14
CA VAL A 226 -9.85 -0.52 -8.08
C VAL A 226 -10.67 0.73 -8.37
N ARG A 227 -11.52 0.68 -9.40
CA ARG A 227 -12.42 1.80 -9.76
C ARG A 227 -13.40 2.13 -8.64
N GLU A 228 -13.96 1.13 -7.98
CA GLU A 228 -14.84 1.30 -6.80
C GLU A 228 -14.08 1.93 -5.63
N GLY A 229 -12.85 1.48 -5.34
CA GLY A 229 -11.98 2.10 -4.33
C GLY A 229 -11.68 3.57 -4.64
N ILE A 230 -11.36 3.91 -5.90
CA ILE A 230 -11.19 5.31 -6.32
C ILE A 230 -12.48 6.09 -6.10
N ALA A 231 -13.63 5.57 -6.51
CA ALA A 231 -14.91 6.25 -6.35
C ALA A 231 -15.24 6.52 -4.87
N ALA A 232 -14.91 5.59 -3.96
CA ALA A 232 -15.05 5.76 -2.53
C ALA A 232 -14.14 6.89 -1.99
N LEU A 233 -12.88 6.93 -2.44
CA LEU A 233 -11.96 8.03 -2.09
C LEU A 233 -12.49 9.39 -2.56
N LEU A 234 -12.94 9.48 -3.81
CA LEU A 234 -13.51 10.71 -4.36
C LEU A 234 -14.75 11.16 -3.59
N ALA A 235 -15.64 10.23 -3.22
CA ALA A 235 -16.80 10.51 -2.39
C ALA A 235 -16.43 10.97 -0.97
N ALA A 236 -15.28 10.55 -0.45
CA ALA A 236 -14.76 10.98 0.84
C ALA A 236 -14.08 12.36 0.82
N GLY A 237 -13.92 12.97 -0.37
CA GLY A 237 -13.34 14.31 -0.54
C GLY A 237 -11.92 14.32 -1.11
N TRP A 238 -11.37 13.16 -1.48
CA TRP A 238 -10.11 13.12 -2.23
C TRP A 238 -10.33 13.65 -3.66
N THR A 239 -9.28 14.22 -4.24
CA THR A 239 -9.30 14.74 -5.61
C THR A 239 -8.16 14.16 -6.43
N MET A 240 -8.40 13.91 -7.71
CA MET A 240 -7.34 13.59 -8.67
C MET A 240 -6.70 14.91 -9.14
N PRO A 241 -5.38 14.94 -9.41
CA PRO A 241 -4.77 16.11 -10.03
C PRO A 241 -5.42 16.36 -11.40
N SER A 242 -5.59 17.63 -11.74
CA SER A 242 -6.01 17.99 -13.09
C SER A 242 -4.98 17.45 -14.09
N PRO A 243 -5.42 16.90 -15.23
CA PRO A 243 -4.49 16.61 -16.32
C PRO A 243 -3.89 17.94 -16.78
N ASP A 244 -2.57 18.06 -16.69
CA ASP A 244 -1.80 19.17 -17.29
C ASP A 244 -1.89 19.17 -18.82
#